data_AF-A0A5J4QGP7-F1
#
_entry.id   AF-A0A5J4QGP7-F1
#
_cell.length_a   1.000
_cell.length_b   1.000
_cell.length_c   1.000
_cell.angle_alpha   90.00
_cell.angle_beta   90.00
_cell.angle_gamma   90.00
#
_symmetry.space_group_name_H-M   'P 1'
#
loop_
_entity.id
_entity.type
_entity.pdbx_description
1 polymer ?
#
loop_
_entity_poly.entity_id
_entity_poly.type
_entity_poly.pdbx_seq_one_letter_code
_entity_poly.pdbx_strand_id
1 'polypeptide(L)' 'MKNDETICIAIAETSVILRTGLTNVLKRVPNLRIHSIELASLDSLNDCLNTRPLDILIINPSFGDYFDVP' A
#
# COMPACT_ATOMS: atom_id res chain seq x y z
N MET A 1 -13.77 13.44 -16.63
CA MET A 1 -13.76 12.29 -15.69
C MET A 1 -13.41 12.83 -14.32
N LYS A 2 -14.07 12.36 -13.25
CA LYS A 2 -13.90 12.89 -11.88
C LYS A 2 -12.42 12.77 -11.45
N ASN A 3 -11.68 13.88 -11.48
CA ASN A 3 -10.25 13.93 -11.13
C ASN A 3 -10.00 14.05 -9.61
N ASP A 4 -11.02 13.87 -8.78
CA ASP A 4 -10.96 14.10 -7.33
C ASP A 4 -11.04 12.83 -6.48
N GLU A 5 -11.01 11.64 -7.09
CA GLU A 5 -10.92 10.40 -6.33
C GLU A 5 -9.46 10.14 -5.93
N THR A 6 -9.21 10.05 -4.62
CA THR A 6 -7.92 9.59 -4.11
C THR A 6 -7.84 8.10 -4.34
N ILE A 7 -6.73 7.61 -4.90
CA ILE A 7 -6.42 6.19 -4.93
C ILE A 7 -5.60 5.85 -3.68
N CYS A 8 -6.15 5.03 -2.80
CA CYS A 8 -5.52 4.53 -1.60
C CYS A 8 -4.76 3.23 -1.91
N ILE A 9 -3.43 3.28 -1.80
CA ILE A 9 -2.54 2.15 -2.12
C ILE A 9 -1.76 1.75 -0.88
N ALA A 10 -1.93 0.52 -0.41
CA ALA A 10 -1.11 -0.05 0.66
C ALA A 10 0.07 -0.85 0.09
N ILE A 11 1.24 -0.74 0.71
CA ILE A 11 2.48 -1.40 0.31
C ILE A 11 2.96 -2.27 1.48
N ALA A 12 2.69 -3.56 1.40
CA ALA A 12 3.16 -4.60 2.31
C ALA A 12 4.53 -5.12 1.86
N GLU A 13 5.57 -4.58 2.50
CA GLU A 13 6.97 -4.84 2.18
C GLU A 13 7.78 -4.71 3.46
N THR A 14 8.70 -5.63 3.77
CA THR A 14 9.52 -5.54 4.99
C THR A 14 10.75 -4.66 4.77
N SER A 15 11.34 -4.69 3.57
CA SER A 15 12.49 -3.88 3.19
C SER A 15 12.13 -2.40 3.08
N VAL A 16 12.71 -1.59 3.98
CA VAL A 16 12.53 -0.12 3.98
C VAL A 16 12.90 0.50 2.63
N ILE A 17 13.96 0.02 1.97
CA ILE A 17 14.43 0.56 0.69
C ILE A 17 13.37 0.35 -0.39
N LEU A 18 12.81 -0.86 -0.49
CA LEU A 18 11.80 -1.18 -1.48
C LEU A 18 10.49 -0.43 -1.19
N ARG A 19 10.03 -0.47 0.06
CA ARG A 19 8.79 0.16 0.49
C ARG A 19 8.79 1.66 0.26
N THR A 20 9.81 2.37 0.75
CA THR A 20 9.95 3.81 0.55
C THR A 20 10.23 4.16 -0.91
N GLY A 21 10.96 3.30 -1.65
CA GLY A 21 11.16 3.43 -3.08
C GLY A 21 9.84 3.44 -3.86
N LEU A 22 8.96 2.46 -3.61
CA LEU A 22 7.62 2.39 -4.20
C LEU A 22 6.77 3.61 -3.84
N THR A 23 6.71 3.98 -2.55
CA THR A 23 5.99 5.20 -2.11
C THR A 23 6.44 6.43 -2.90
N ASN A 24 7.75 6.60 -3.10
CA ASN A 24 8.29 7.76 -3.80
C ASN A 24 8.00 7.74 -5.30
N VAL A 25 7.94 6.57 -5.92
CA VAL A 25 7.55 6.44 -7.34
C VAL A 25 6.06 6.73 -7.52
N LEU A 26 5.20 6.19 -6.65
CA LEU A 26 3.76 6.41 -6.72
C LEU A 26 3.38 7.89 -6.60
N LYS A 27 4.07 8.65 -5.72
CA LYS A 27 3.89 10.10 -5.59
C LYS A 27 4.19 10.90 -6.86
N ARG A 28 4.90 10.32 -7.83
CA ARG A 28 5.32 10.97 -9.07
C ARG A 28 4.41 10.66 -10.26
N VAL A 29 3.38 9.83 -10.07
CA VAL A 29 2.45 9.48 -11.16
C VAL A 29 1.61 10.73 -11.50
N PRO A 30 1.70 11.25 -12.73
CA PRO A 30 1.04 12.49 -13.09
C PRO A 30 -0.48 12.31 -13.12
N ASN A 31 -1.20 13.37 -12.77
CA ASN A 31 -2.66 13.45 -12.85
C ASN A 31 -3.44 12.45 -11.96
N LEU A 32 -2.78 11.78 -11.02
CA LEU A 32 -3.43 10.92 -10.02
C LEU A 32 -3.15 11.44 -8.61
N ARG A 33 -4.17 11.42 -7.75
CA ARG A 33 -4.03 11.72 -6.32
C ARG A 33 -3.86 10.40 -5.56
N ILE A 34 -2.63 9.96 -5.35
CA ILE A 34 -2.33 8.69 -4.67
C ILE A 34 -2.03 8.95 -3.19
N HIS A 35 -2.74 8.25 -2.30
CA HIS A 35 -2.40 8.13 -0.89
C HIS A 35 -1.74 6.76 -0.66
N SER A 36 -0.43 6.75 -0.40
CA SER A 36 0.32 5.53 -0.13
C SER A 36 0.42 5.26 1.37
N ILE A 37 0.18 4.01 1.77
CA ILE A 37 0.31 3.51 3.14
C ILE A 37 1.44 2.48 3.17
N GLU A 38 2.44 2.69 4.00
CA GLU A 38 3.57 1.77 4.16
C GLU A 38 3.30 0.78 5.29
N LEU A 39 3.37 -0.52 5.00
CA LEU A 39 3.11 -1.60 5.92
C LEU A 39 4.36 -2.47 6.04
N ALA A 40 4.93 -2.56 7.24
CA ALA A 40 6.19 -3.26 7.50
C ALA A 40 6.00 -4.62 8.20
N SER A 41 4.77 -4.94 8.62
CA SER A 41 4.42 -6.18 9.33
C SER A 41 3.00 -6.65 9.02
N LEU A 42 2.74 -7.94 9.28
CA LEU A 42 1.41 -8.53 9.21
C LEU A 42 0.39 -7.81 10.11
N ASP A 43 0.80 -7.44 11.33
CA ASP A 43 -0.06 -6.67 12.24
C ASP A 43 -0.50 -5.35 11.61
N SER A 44 0.45 -4.61 11.01
CA SER A 44 0.13 -3.34 10.33
C SER A 44 -0.80 -3.54 9.13
N LEU A 45 -0.68 -4.66 8.41
CA LEU A 45 -1.55 -5.01 7.30
C LEU A 45 -2.96 -5.33 7.77
N ASN A 46 -3.09 -6.16 8.81
CA ASN A 46 -4.38 -6.51 9.40
C ASN A 46 -5.10 -5.26 9.94
N ASP A 47 -4.38 -4.40 10.66
CA ASP A 47 -4.94 -3.13 11.15
C ASP A 47 -5.39 -2.23 9.99
N CYS A 48 -4.61 -2.14 8.91
CA CYS A 48 -4.94 -1.35 7.73
C CYS A 48 -6.22 -1.85 7.05
N LEU A 49 -6.30 -3.15 6.78
CA LEU A 49 -7.44 -3.79 6.11
C LEU A 49 -8.75 -3.65 6.91
N ASN A 50 -8.66 -3.65 8.24
CA ASN A 50 -9.83 -3.54 9.11
C ASN A 50 -10.30 -2.09 9.35
N THR A 51 -9.45 -1.09 9.09
CA THR A 51 -9.75 0.32 9.45
C THR A 51 -10.10 1.19 8.26
N ARG A 52 -9.67 0.83 7.03
CA ARG A 52 -9.81 1.70 5.86
C ARG A 52 -10.10 0.88 4.60
N PRO A 53 -10.94 1.38 3.67
CA PRO A 53 -11.01 0.82 2.34
C PRO A 53 -9.70 1.11 1.58
N LEU A 54 -9.20 0.09 0.87
CA LEU A 54 -8.04 0.18 -0.01
C LEU A 54 -8.49 -0.05 -1.46
N ASP A 55 -7.93 0.72 -2.39
CA ASP A 55 -8.17 0.50 -3.82
C ASP A 55 -7.17 -0.52 -4.39
N ILE A 56 -5.93 -0.49 -3.90
CA ILE A 56 -4.84 -1.36 -4.34
C ILE A 56 -4.02 -1.80 -3.14
N LEU A 57 -3.71 -3.10 -3.09
CA LEU A 57 -2.77 -3.68 -2.13
C LEU A 57 -1.60 -4.30 -2.91
N ILE A 58 -0.38 -3.76 -2.68
CA ILE A 58 0.87 -4.29 -3.24
C ILE A 58 1.56 -5.10 -2.16
N ILE A 59 1.83 -6.38 -2.44
CA ILE A 59 2.45 -7.31 -1.50
C ILE A 59 3.75 -7.82 -2.11
N ASN A 60 4.86 -7.71 -1.37
CA ASN A 60 6.07 -8.46 -1.70
C ASN A 60 5.78 -9.95 -1.44
N PRO A 61 6.04 -10.87 -2.39
CA PRO A 61 5.84 -12.32 -2.17
C PRO A 61 6.57 -12.90 -0.95
N SER A 62 7.62 -12.24 -0.46
CA SER A 62 8.36 -12.61 0.75
C SER A 62 7.85 -11.89 2.02
N PHE A 63 6.70 -11.21 1.94
CA PHE A 63 6.11 -10.47 3.06
C PHE A 63 5.35 -11.43 3.98
N GLY A 64 5.93 -11.71 5.16
CA GLY A 64 5.38 -12.73 6.04
C GLY A 64 5.48 -14.14 5.43
N ASP A 65 4.82 -15.10 6.07
CA ASP A 65 4.73 -16.47 5.57
C ASP A 65 3.38 -16.70 4.87
N TYR A 66 2.41 -17.29 5.58
CA TYR A 66 1.05 -17.52 5.09
C TYR A 66 0.07 -16.63 5.84
N PHE A 67 -0.74 -15.86 5.10
CA PHE A 67 -1.77 -15.00 5.66
C PHE A 67 -2.94 -14.82 4.67
N ASP A 68 -4.10 -14.50 5.22
CA ASP A 68 -5.30 -14.24 4.45
C ASP A 68 -5.48 -12.73 4.23
N VAL A 69 -6.00 -12.37 3.05
CA VAL A 69 -6.49 -11.01 2.76
C VAL A 69 -8.02 -11.11 2.65
N PRO A 70 -8.79 -10.42 3.52
CA PRO A 70 -10.25 -10.50 3.54
C PRO A 70 -10.92 -9.88 2.31
#